data_AF-A0A7T1LAV5-F1
#
_entry.id   AF-A0A7T1LAV5-F1
#
_cell.length_a   1.000
_cell.length_b   1.000
_cell.length_c   1.000
_cell.angle_alpha   90.00
_cell.angle_beta   90.00
_cell.angle_gamma   90.00
#
_symmetry.space_group_name_H-M   'P 1'
#
loop_
_entity.id
_entity.type
_entity.pdbx_description
1 polymer ?
#
loop_
_entity_poly.entity_id
_entity_poly.type
_entity_poly.pdbx_seq_one_letter_code
_entity_poly.pdbx_strand_id
1 'polypeptide(L)' 'MDGFSRLKMLEDWQVANESLRMSEKARLMALSDDEFVAELDRMAVEYHRTRYGGS' A
#
# COMPACT_ATOMS: atom_id res chain seq x y z
N MET A 1 -11.73 -3.07 -9.96
CA MET A 1 -10.40 -2.73 -10.51
C MET A 1 -9.78 -4.02 -11.03
N ASP A 2 -9.13 -4.01 -12.18
CA ASP A 2 -8.45 -5.21 -12.68
C ASP A 2 -7.11 -5.46 -11.97
N GLY A 3 -6.57 -6.67 -12.13
CA GLY A 3 -5.33 -7.08 -11.45
C GLY A 3 -4.10 -6.29 -11.88
N PHE A 4 -4.01 -5.83 -13.14
CA PHE A 4 -2.87 -5.05 -13.61
C PHE A 4 -2.89 -3.64 -13.01
N SER A 5 -4.06 -3.00 -12.98
CA SER A 5 -4.28 -1.71 -12.34
C SER A 5 -3.89 -1.72 -10.86
N ARG A 6 -4.23 -2.80 -10.13
CA ARG A 6 -3.81 -2.98 -8.73
C ARG A 6 -2.30 -3.13 -8.59
N LEU A 7 -1.65 -3.90 -9.46
CA LEU A 7 -0.19 -4.05 -9.44
C LEU A 7 0.52 -2.71 -9.68
N LYS A 8 0.02 -1.90 -10.61
CA LYS A 8 0.54 -0.56 -10.87
C LYS A 8 0.39 0.36 -9.65
N MET A 9 -0.77 0.35 -8.99
CA MET A 9 -0.95 1.13 -7.76
C MET A 9 -0.02 0.68 -6.62
N LEU A 10 0.24 -0.63 -6.50
CA LEU A 10 1.23 -1.13 -5.53
C LEU A 10 2.64 -0.64 -5.86
N GLU A 11 3.03 -0.66 -7.14
CA GLU A 11 4.33 -0.16 -7.58
C GLU A 11 4.47 1.34 -7.27
N ASP A 12 3.48 2.15 -7.66
CA ASP A 12 3.47 3.59 -7.41
C ASP A 12 3.52 3.89 -5.89
N TRP A 13 2.76 3.14 -5.09
CA TRP A 13 2.76 3.28 -3.63
C TRP A 13 4.14 2.97 -3.04
N GLN A 14 4.82 1.92 -3.51
CA GLN A 14 6.16 1.53 -3.04
C GLN A 14 7.23 2.56 -3.41
N VAL A 15 7.10 3.22 -4.57
CA VAL A 15 8.02 4.28 -4.99
C VAL A 15 7.92 5.50 -4.06
N ALA A 16 6.70 5.84 -3.62
CA ALA A 16 6.46 6.98 -2.74
C ALA A 16 6.73 6.68 -1.24
N ASN A 17 6.64 5.40 -0.83
CA ASN A 17 6.69 5.00 0.57
C ASN A 17 7.86 4.03 0.84
N GLU A 18 7.56 2.77 1.12
CA GLU A 18 8.54 1.72 1.43
C GLU A 18 8.32 0.44 0.62
N SER A 19 9.32 -0.44 0.65
CA SER A 19 9.24 -1.73 -0.02
C SER A 19 8.29 -2.69 0.72
N LEU A 20 7.32 -3.23 -0.01
CA LEU A 20 6.39 -4.25 0.50
C LEU A 20 6.96 -5.66 0.34
N ARG A 21 6.80 -6.49 1.38
CA ARG A 21 7.08 -7.93 1.33
C ARG A 21 6.07 -8.63 0.44
N MET A 22 6.45 -9.79 -0.10
CA MET A 22 5.55 -10.60 -0.94
C MET A 22 4.26 -11.02 -0.23
N SER A 23 4.31 -11.28 1.08
CA SER A 23 3.13 -11.60 1.88
C SER A 23 2.15 -10.42 2.00
N GLU A 24 2.66 -9.19 2.08
CA GLU A 24 1.84 -7.98 2.15
C GLU A 24 1.19 -7.70 0.82
N LYS A 25 1.94 -7.85 -0.28
CA LYS A 25 1.40 -7.78 -1.64
C LYS A 25 0.28 -8.81 -1.85
N ALA A 26 0.51 -10.06 -1.45
CA ALA A 26 -0.51 -11.11 -1.56
C ALA A 26 -1.78 -10.79 -0.75
N ARG A 27 -1.61 -10.27 0.48
CA ARG A 27 -2.74 -9.83 1.31
C ARG A 27 -3.52 -8.70 0.65
N LEU A 28 -2.83 -7.66 0.16
CA LEU A 28 -3.46 -6.51 -0.51
C LEU A 28 -4.20 -6.95 -1.78
N MET A 29 -3.59 -7.81 -2.59
CA MET A 29 -4.22 -8.32 -3.82
C MET A 29 -5.48 -9.15 -3.56
N ALA A 30 -5.66 -9.71 -2.36
CA ALA A 30 -6.84 -10.49 -1.97
C ALA A 30 -8.01 -9.64 -1.43
N LEU A 31 -7.81 -8.34 -1.17
CA LEU A 31 -8.85 -7.45 -0.65
C LEU A 31 -9.88 -7.08 -1.72
N SER A 32 -11.07 -6.64 -1.31
CA SER A 32 -11.98 -5.93 -2.22
C SER A 32 -11.36 -4.62 -2.70
N ASP A 33 -11.91 -4.00 -3.76
CA ASP A 33 -11.32 -2.77 -4.32
C ASP A 33 -11.31 -1.63 -3.29
N ASP A 34 -12.39 -1.47 -2.53
CA ASP A 34 -12.51 -0.42 -1.52
C ASP A 34 -11.55 -0.64 -0.36
N GLU A 35 -11.44 -1.89 0.13
CA GLU A 35 -10.50 -2.26 1.18
C GLU A 35 -9.04 -2.11 0.74
N PHE A 36 -8.73 -2.43 -0.52
CA PHE A 36 -7.40 -2.27 -1.08
C PHE A 36 -6.95 -0.80 -1.04
N VAL A 37 -7.79 0.12 -1.52
CA VAL A 37 -7.46 1.56 -1.51
C VAL A 37 -7.35 2.08 -0.08
N ALA A 38 -8.31 1.74 0.78
CA ALA A 38 -8.31 2.17 2.18
C ALA A 38 -7.06 1.68 2.94
N GLU A 39 -6.62 0.45 2.69
CA GLU A 39 -5.45 -0.11 3.34
C GLU A 39 -4.14 0.55 2.85
N LEU A 40 -4.04 0.88 1.55
CA LEU A 40 -2.89 1.63 1.03
C LEU A 40 -2.79 3.03 1.65
N ASP A 41 -3.91 3.74 1.80
CA ASP A 41 -3.95 5.04 2.45
C ASP A 41 -3.55 4.93 3.93
N ARG A 42 -4.09 3.93 4.64
CA ARG A 42 -3.73 3.66 6.04
C ARG A 42 -2.23 3.44 6.19
N MET A 43 -1.64 2.59 5.34
CA MET A 43 -0.21 2.29 5.37
C MET A 43 0.64 3.52 5.03
N ALA A 44 0.22 4.37 4.09
CA ALA A 44 0.94 5.59 3.74
C ALA A 44 1.00 6.58 4.92
N VAL A 45 -0.12 6.72 5.64
CA VAL A 45 -0.19 7.54 6.87
C VAL A 45 0.73 6.96 7.95
N GLU A 46 0.71 5.65 8.14
CA GLU A 46 1.57 4.96 9.11
C GLU A 46 3.05 5.13 8.79
N TYR A 47 3.44 4.97 7.52
CA TYR A 47 4.80 5.22 7.06
C TYR A 47 5.24 6.66 7.31
N HIS A 48 4.44 7.65 6.92
CA HIS A 48 4.76 9.06 7.12
C HIS A 48 4.90 9.39 8.62
N ARG A 49 4.02 8.86 9.47
CA ARG A 49 4.10 9.03 10.93
C ARG A 49 5.37 8.43 11.50
N THR A 50 5.77 7.24 11.04
CA THR A 50 6.96 6.54 11.54
C THR A 50 8.25 7.23 11.07
N ARG A 51 8.27 7.74 9.84
CA ARG A 51 9.45 8.35 9.22
C ARG A 51 9.66 9.81 9.60
N TYR A 52 8.59 10.57 9.77
CA TYR A 52 8.64 12.02 9.98
C TYR A 52 7.96 12.49 11.27
N GLY A 53 7.25 11.62 11.98
CA GLY A 53 6.56 11.92 13.25
C GLY A 53 7.40 11.63 14.49
N GLY A 54 8.71 11.88 14.44
CA GLY A 54 9.53 11.94 15.66
C GLY A 54 9.12 13.13 16.52
N SER A 55 8.99 12.91 17.84
CA SER A 55 8.66 13.94 18.84
C SER A 55 9.67 15.09 18.87
#